data_AF-A0A238YPW2-F1
#
_entry.id   AF-A0A238YPW2-F1
#
_cell.length_a   1.000
_cell.length_b   1.000
_cell.length_c   1.000
_cell.angle_alpha   90.00
_cell.angle_beta   90.00
_cell.angle_gamma   90.00
#
_symmetry.space_group_name_H-M   'P 1'
#
loop_
_entity.id
_entity.type
_entity.pdbx_description
1 polymer ?
#
loop_
_entity_poly.entity_id
_entity_poly.type
_entity_poly.pdbx_seq_one_letter_code
_entity_poly.pdbx_strand_id
1 'polypeptide(L)'
;MKLKVLTLIIAVAFLSSCEGESKKAKEVSETQVIAKKVVEVDPMKDKGIGPITSIALSEVDEVMAAEGKEVFKTKCSACHKMSKRFVGPGLAGVTERRTPEWIMNMILNPEEMVAKNPLAKKLLAEYLSPMANQNLTENEARLILEYFRTVPSK
;
A
#
# COMPACT_ATOMS: atom_id res chain seq x y z
N MET A 1 -52.21 -34.34 11.02
CA MET A 1 -52.71 -34.41 12.42
C MET A 1 -51.60 -33.93 13.34
N LYS A 2 -51.94 -32.98 14.22
CA LYS A 2 -51.02 -32.31 15.16
C LYS A 2 -50.74 -33.23 16.35
N LEU A 3 -49.48 -33.44 16.71
CA LEU A 3 -49.08 -34.14 17.95
C LEU A 3 -47.86 -33.43 18.54
N LYS A 4 -48.11 -32.40 19.34
CA LYS A 4 -48.05 -32.38 20.81
C LYS A 4 -46.63 -32.42 21.35
N VAL A 5 -46.21 -31.22 21.75
CA VAL A 5 -45.11 -30.83 22.62
C VAL A 5 -45.01 -31.74 23.84
N LEU A 6 -43.80 -32.24 24.13
CA LEU A 6 -43.42 -32.71 25.45
C LEU A 6 -42.20 -31.90 25.91
N THR A 7 -42.49 -30.86 26.68
CA THR A 7 -41.55 -30.12 27.53
C THR A 7 -40.97 -31.06 28.59
N LEU A 8 -39.65 -31.20 28.62
CA LEU A 8 -38.94 -31.70 29.81
C LEU A 8 -38.20 -30.52 30.45
N ILE A 9 -38.72 -30.11 31.60
CA ILE A 9 -38.13 -29.15 32.52
C ILE A 9 -37.03 -29.88 33.29
N ILE A 10 -35.79 -29.40 33.20
CA ILE A 10 -34.75 -29.72 34.19
C ILE A 10 -34.29 -28.40 34.80
N ALA A 11 -34.58 -28.27 36.09
CA ALA A 11 -34.28 -27.13 36.94
C ALA A 11 -32.91 -27.30 37.60
N VAL A 12 -32.08 -26.28 37.41
CA VAL A 12 -31.18 -25.57 38.36
C VAL A 12 -30.20 -26.38 39.22
N ALA A 13 -28.90 -26.07 39.03
CA ALA A 13 -27.99 -25.85 40.15
C ALA A 13 -27.08 -24.65 39.84
N PHE A 14 -27.34 -23.54 40.51
CA PHE A 14 -26.48 -22.37 40.62
C PHE A 14 -25.26 -22.72 41.47
N LEU A 15 -24.04 -22.54 40.94
CA LEU A 15 -22.88 -22.19 41.75
C LEU A 15 -22.13 -21.05 41.04
N SER A 16 -22.06 -19.95 41.79
CA SER A 16 -21.38 -18.71 41.50
C SER A 16 -19.86 -18.87 41.66
N SER A 17 -19.05 -18.24 40.80
CA SER A 17 -18.08 -17.19 41.19
C SER A 17 -16.88 -17.06 40.23
N CYS A 18 -16.63 -15.79 39.89
CA CYS A 18 -15.58 -15.10 39.12
C CYS A 18 -14.20 -15.76 38.90
N GLU A 19 -13.62 -15.51 37.72
CA GLU A 19 -12.27 -14.93 37.57
C GLU A 19 -12.04 -14.43 36.12
N GLY A 20 -11.63 -13.16 35.93
CA GLY A 20 -10.60 -12.84 34.94
C GLY A 20 -10.99 -12.40 33.51
N GLU A 21 -11.58 -11.21 33.39
CA GLU A 21 -11.16 -10.09 32.53
C GLU A 21 -10.37 -10.31 31.19
N SER A 22 -10.97 -9.80 30.10
CA SER A 22 -10.33 -9.05 29.00
C SER A 22 -9.25 -9.68 28.11
N LYS A 23 -9.69 -10.24 26.97
CA LYS A 23 -8.86 -10.36 25.74
C LYS A 23 -9.53 -9.65 24.56
N LYS A 24 -9.59 -8.31 24.60
CA LYS A 24 -9.89 -7.49 23.41
C LYS A 24 -9.26 -6.09 23.54
N ALA A 25 -7.93 -6.04 23.62
CA ALA A 25 -7.18 -4.79 23.72
C ALA A 25 -5.83 -4.78 22.98
N LYS A 26 -5.60 -5.70 22.03
CA LYS A 26 -4.31 -5.78 21.31
C LYS A 26 -4.30 -5.13 19.93
N GLU A 27 -5.46 -4.83 19.35
CA GLU A 27 -5.58 -4.35 17.97
C GLU A 27 -5.54 -2.81 17.83
N VAL A 28 -5.75 -2.07 18.93
CA VAL A 28 -5.84 -0.60 18.91
C VAL A 28 -4.49 0.09 19.19
N SER A 29 -3.56 -0.62 19.83
CA SER A 29 -2.24 -0.09 20.20
C SER A 29 -1.28 -0.03 19.00
N GLU A 30 -1.29 -1.06 18.16
CA GLU A 30 -0.34 -1.17 17.05
C GLU A 30 -0.61 -0.13 15.94
N THR A 31 -1.88 0.16 15.65
CA THR A 31 -2.27 1.19 14.66
C THR A 31 -1.84 2.60 15.07
N GLN A 32 -1.91 2.94 16.35
CA GLN A 32 -1.51 4.27 16.84
C GLN A 32 0.00 4.45 16.92
N VAL A 33 0.75 3.40 17.25
CA VAL A 33 2.22 3.44 17.30
C VAL A 33 2.81 3.45 15.88
N ILE A 34 2.22 2.71 14.94
CA ILE A 34 2.60 2.76 13.52
C ILE A 34 2.27 4.13 12.93
N ALA A 35 1.09 4.69 13.20
CA ALA A 35 0.76 6.05 12.76
C ALA A 35 1.74 7.09 13.29
N LYS A 36 2.16 6.99 14.56
CA LYS A 36 3.08 7.94 15.21
C LYS A 36 4.54 7.80 14.73
N LYS A 37 5.02 6.58 14.47
CA LYS A 37 6.37 6.33 13.91
C LYS A 37 6.46 6.67 12.42
N VAL A 38 5.35 6.59 11.69
CA VAL A 38 5.26 6.98 10.27
C VAL A 38 5.24 8.50 10.07
N VAL A 39 4.89 9.28 11.09
CA VAL A 39 4.99 10.76 11.05
C VAL A 39 6.45 11.23 11.04
N GLU A 40 7.41 10.38 11.43
CA GLU A 40 8.83 10.73 11.51
C GLU A 40 9.64 10.37 10.25
N VAL A 41 9.13 9.48 9.38
CA VAL A 41 9.83 9.10 8.14
C VAL A 41 9.49 10.09 7.04
N ASP A 42 10.44 10.99 6.74
CA ASP A 42 10.36 11.93 5.61
C ASP A 42 10.24 11.16 4.27
N PRO A 43 9.11 11.28 3.56
CA PRO A 43 8.88 10.64 2.25
C PRO A 43 9.95 10.92 1.19
N MET A 44 10.65 12.05 1.30
CA MET A 44 11.68 12.47 0.35
C MET A 44 13.08 12.01 0.76
N LYS A 45 13.20 11.26 1.85
CA LYS A 45 14.45 10.61 2.28
C LYS A 45 14.37 9.08 2.26
N ASP A 46 13.18 8.52 2.24
CA ASP A 46 12.95 7.08 2.15
C ASP A 46 13.14 6.59 0.71
N LYS A 47 14.10 5.67 0.50
CA LYS A 47 14.36 5.03 -0.80
C LYS A 47 13.57 3.73 -1.02
N GLY A 48 12.82 3.27 -0.02
CA GLY A 48 12.13 1.99 -0.07
C GLY A 48 13.05 0.79 0.17
N ILE A 49 12.57 -0.39 -0.23
CA ILE A 49 13.21 -1.68 -0.07
C ILE A 49 13.21 -2.36 -1.44
N GLY A 50 14.40 -2.52 -2.02
CA GLY A 50 14.53 -3.13 -3.34
C GLY A 50 15.92 -2.91 -3.93
N PRO A 51 16.11 -3.30 -5.20
CA PRO A 51 17.42 -3.28 -5.85
C PRO A 51 17.94 -1.85 -6.14
N ILE A 52 17.05 -0.86 -6.16
CA ILE A 52 17.41 0.50 -6.56
C ILE A 52 17.86 1.30 -5.35
N THR A 53 19.17 1.54 -5.25
CA THR A 53 19.79 2.23 -4.11
C THR A 53 20.21 3.67 -4.44
N SER A 54 20.41 3.99 -5.72
CA SER A 54 20.72 5.34 -6.20
C SER A 54 20.36 5.48 -7.68
N ILE A 55 19.92 6.66 -8.10
CA ILE A 55 19.68 6.98 -9.51
C ILE A 55 20.31 8.36 -9.81
N ALA A 56 21.03 8.45 -10.93
CA ALA A 56 21.44 9.73 -11.50
C ALA A 56 20.32 10.24 -12.43
N LEU A 57 19.81 11.43 -12.16
CA LEU A 57 18.82 12.10 -13.02
C LEU A 57 19.44 13.35 -13.63
N SER A 58 19.36 13.47 -14.95
CA SER A 58 19.68 14.68 -15.73
C SER A 58 18.39 15.45 -16.04
N GLU A 59 18.43 16.35 -17.02
CA GLU A 59 17.21 16.85 -17.66
C GLU A 59 16.30 15.70 -18.12
N VAL A 60 15.02 16.01 -18.29
CA VAL A 60 14.02 15.02 -18.73
C VAL A 60 14.33 14.57 -20.16
N ASP A 61 14.36 13.26 -20.37
CA ASP A 61 14.44 12.64 -21.68
C ASP A 61 13.02 12.36 -22.20
N GLU A 62 12.60 13.14 -23.18
CA GLU A 62 11.26 13.06 -23.77
C GLU A 62 11.00 11.74 -24.51
N VAL A 63 12.04 11.10 -25.07
CA VAL A 63 11.89 9.80 -25.75
C VAL A 63 11.64 8.71 -24.72
N MET A 64 12.45 8.67 -23.67
CA MET A 64 12.24 7.74 -22.55
C MET A 64 10.90 7.97 -21.86
N ALA A 65 10.47 9.23 -21.68
CA ALA A 65 9.17 9.56 -21.11
C ALA A 65 8.01 9.06 -21.99
N ALA A 66 8.12 9.20 -23.32
CA ALA A 66 7.13 8.70 -24.26
C ALA A 66 7.02 7.17 -24.22
N GLU A 67 8.15 6.45 -24.17
CA GLU A 67 8.16 5.00 -24.00
C GLU A 67 7.57 4.58 -22.63
N GLY A 68 7.96 5.28 -21.56
CA GLY A 68 7.44 5.08 -20.21
C GLY A 68 5.93 5.24 -20.11
N LYS A 69 5.35 6.16 -20.89
CA LYS A 69 3.90 6.34 -20.98
C LYS A 69 3.19 5.12 -21.57
N GLU A 70 3.77 4.48 -22.58
CA GLU A 70 3.19 3.27 -23.18
C GLU A 70 3.31 2.05 -22.26
N VAL A 71 4.44 1.93 -21.55
CA VAL A 71 4.59 0.91 -20.49
C VAL A 71 3.56 1.15 -19.39
N PHE A 72 3.43 2.38 -18.90
CA PHE A 72 2.44 2.77 -17.89
C PHE A 72 1.01 2.42 -18.32
N LYS A 73 0.66 2.73 -19.58
CA LYS A 73 -0.66 2.43 -20.14
C LYS A 73 -0.97 0.93 -20.08
N THR A 74 0.00 0.10 -20.40
CA THR A 74 -0.15 -1.36 -20.45
C THR A 74 -0.14 -2.01 -19.07
N LYS A 75 0.74 -1.54 -18.17
CA LYS A 75 1.06 -2.24 -16.91
C LYS A 75 0.44 -1.60 -15.66
N CYS A 76 0.06 -0.33 -15.71
CA CYS A 76 -0.29 0.44 -14.49
C CYS A 76 -1.67 1.10 -14.58
N SER A 77 -2.13 1.46 -15.78
CA SER A 77 -3.34 2.29 -15.97
C SER A 77 -4.66 1.60 -15.58
N ALA A 78 -4.64 0.27 -15.46
CA ALA A 78 -5.75 -0.52 -14.93
C ALA A 78 -6.05 -0.16 -13.46
N CYS A 79 -5.04 0.21 -12.67
CA CYS A 79 -5.19 0.51 -11.25
C CYS A 79 -4.99 1.99 -10.91
N HIS A 80 -4.13 2.69 -11.65
CA HIS A 80 -3.78 4.08 -11.38
C HIS A 80 -4.31 5.05 -12.43
N LYS A 81 -4.73 6.23 -11.96
CA LYS A 81 -5.04 7.39 -12.81
C LYS A 81 -4.08 8.53 -12.44
N MET A 82 -3.89 9.49 -13.34
CA MET A 82 -2.98 10.61 -13.07
C MET A 82 -3.54 11.53 -11.99
N SER A 83 -4.79 11.98 -12.12
CA SER A 83 -5.34 13.06 -11.29
C SER A 83 -6.37 12.64 -10.24
N LYS A 84 -6.64 11.34 -10.07
CA LYS A 84 -7.64 10.89 -9.09
C LYS A 84 -7.29 9.54 -8.50
N ARG A 85 -7.79 9.31 -7.29
CA ARG A 85 -7.89 7.98 -6.68
C ARG A 85 -8.73 7.06 -7.57
N PHE A 86 -8.28 5.81 -7.68
CA PHE A 86 -9.03 4.74 -8.33
C PHE A 86 -8.89 3.46 -7.49
N VAL A 87 -8.28 2.40 -8.04
CA VAL A 87 -7.83 1.25 -7.23
C VAL A 87 -6.59 1.65 -6.42
N GLY A 88 -5.64 2.33 -7.07
CA GLY A 88 -4.48 2.94 -6.42
C GLY A 88 -4.56 4.46 -6.31
N PRO A 89 -3.53 5.10 -5.71
CA PRO A 89 -3.40 6.56 -5.64
C PRO A 89 -3.31 7.21 -7.01
N GLY A 90 -3.67 8.51 -7.04
CA GLY A 90 -3.32 9.39 -8.15
C GLY A 90 -1.79 9.51 -8.27
N LEU A 91 -1.27 9.58 -9.50
CA LEU A 91 0.18 9.55 -9.77
C LEU A 91 0.78 10.88 -10.28
N ALA A 92 -0.03 11.87 -10.65
CA ALA A 92 0.49 13.20 -10.97
C ALA A 92 1.25 13.77 -9.76
N GLY A 93 2.44 14.33 -9.99
CA GLY A 93 3.37 14.86 -8.99
C GLY A 93 4.02 13.81 -8.09
N VAL A 94 4.02 12.51 -8.46
CA VAL A 94 4.55 11.46 -7.56
C VAL A 94 6.03 11.67 -7.23
N THR A 95 6.79 12.23 -8.15
CA THR A 95 8.19 12.62 -7.99
C THR A 95 8.41 13.78 -7.02
N GLU A 96 7.36 14.52 -6.66
CA GLU A 96 7.41 15.60 -5.67
C GLU A 96 7.15 15.09 -4.24
N ARG A 97 6.65 13.85 -4.10
CA ARG A 97 6.25 13.25 -2.81
C ARG A 97 6.96 11.95 -2.46
N ARG A 98 7.78 11.41 -3.36
CA ARG A 98 8.57 10.19 -3.19
C ARG A 98 9.90 10.34 -3.91
N THR A 99 10.94 9.72 -3.38
CA THR A 99 12.21 9.66 -4.10
C THR A 99 12.08 8.81 -5.37
N PRO A 100 12.93 9.06 -6.39
CA PRO A 100 13.04 8.22 -7.58
C PRO A 100 13.25 6.74 -7.25
N GLU A 101 14.11 6.43 -6.30
CA GLU A 101 14.40 5.06 -5.86
C GLU A 101 13.17 4.40 -5.24
N TRP A 102 12.43 5.13 -4.40
CA TRP A 102 11.21 4.61 -3.80
C TRP A 102 10.18 4.24 -4.86
N ILE A 103 9.99 5.10 -5.87
CA ILE A 103 9.06 4.86 -6.98
C ILE A 103 9.45 3.58 -7.73
N MET A 104 10.71 3.45 -8.13
CA MET A 104 11.17 2.26 -8.86
C MET A 104 11.11 1.00 -7.99
N ASN A 105 11.50 1.07 -6.70
CA ASN A 105 11.40 -0.08 -5.80
C ASN A 105 9.95 -0.50 -5.53
N MET A 106 9.01 0.44 -5.46
CA MET A 106 7.58 0.11 -5.36
C MET A 106 7.06 -0.59 -6.62
N ILE A 107 7.57 -0.23 -7.80
CA ILE A 107 7.22 -0.88 -9.07
C ILE A 107 7.82 -2.30 -9.16
N LEU A 108 9.07 -2.47 -8.75
CA LEU A 108 9.85 -3.70 -8.92
C LEU A 108 9.64 -4.73 -7.80
N ASN A 109 9.33 -4.27 -6.59
CA ASN A 109 9.27 -5.09 -5.38
C ASN A 109 8.06 -4.75 -4.49
N PRO A 110 6.83 -4.66 -5.03
CA PRO A 110 5.68 -4.16 -4.29
C PRO A 110 5.32 -5.02 -3.08
N GLU A 111 5.46 -6.35 -3.15
CA GLU A 111 5.11 -7.26 -2.04
C GLU A 111 5.98 -7.02 -0.81
N GLU A 112 7.31 -6.93 -0.99
CA GLU A 112 8.21 -6.69 0.14
C GLU A 112 8.10 -5.25 0.65
N MET A 113 7.89 -4.29 -0.26
CA MET A 113 7.61 -2.91 0.09
C MET A 113 6.41 -2.83 1.04
N VAL A 114 5.24 -3.38 0.66
CA VAL A 114 4.07 -3.35 1.55
C VAL A 114 4.25 -4.21 2.80
N ALA A 115 5.08 -5.26 2.77
CA ALA A 115 5.33 -6.09 3.93
C ALA A 115 6.26 -5.45 4.97
N LYS A 116 7.17 -4.55 4.56
CA LYS A 116 8.26 -4.06 5.42
C LYS A 116 8.37 -2.52 5.48
N ASN A 117 8.15 -1.81 4.38
CA ASN A 117 8.30 -0.35 4.34
C ASN A 117 7.10 0.36 5.00
N PRO A 118 7.31 1.25 6.00
CA PRO A 118 6.21 1.91 6.71
C PRO A 118 5.31 2.79 5.83
N LEU A 119 5.87 3.46 4.81
CA LEU A 119 5.11 4.31 3.90
C LEU A 119 4.26 3.48 2.94
N ALA A 120 4.80 2.37 2.41
CA ALA A 120 4.05 1.43 1.59
C ALA A 120 2.95 0.71 2.39
N LYS A 121 3.21 0.32 3.65
CA LYS A 121 2.18 -0.21 4.57
C LYS A 121 1.01 0.75 4.75
N LYS A 122 1.31 2.04 4.94
CA LYS A 122 0.28 3.07 5.08
C LYS A 122 -0.56 3.19 3.80
N LEU A 123 0.08 3.16 2.63
CA LEU A 123 -0.64 3.14 1.36
C LEU A 123 -1.52 1.89 1.24
N LEU A 124 -1.05 0.71 1.61
CA LEU A 124 -1.88 -0.49 1.60
C LEU A 124 -3.08 -0.35 2.55
N ALA A 125 -2.90 0.19 3.75
CA ALA A 125 -3.98 0.42 4.70
C ALA A 125 -5.01 1.45 4.19
N GLU A 126 -4.58 2.43 3.39
CA GLU A 126 -5.46 3.47 2.84
C GLU A 126 -6.21 3.00 1.57
N TYR A 127 -5.58 2.19 0.73
CA TYR A 127 -6.12 1.75 -0.56
C TYR A 127 -6.74 0.35 -0.53
N LEU A 128 -6.45 -0.42 0.52
CA LEU A 128 -6.99 -1.77 0.80
C LEU A 128 -6.79 -2.78 -0.35
N SER A 129 -5.93 -2.45 -1.31
CA SER A 129 -5.62 -3.25 -2.49
C SER A 129 -4.10 -3.35 -2.61
N PRO A 130 -3.51 -4.55 -2.51
CA PRO A 130 -2.08 -4.71 -2.73
C PRO A 130 -1.73 -4.40 -4.18
N MET A 131 -0.63 -3.69 -4.40
CA MET A 131 -0.06 -3.53 -5.73
C MET A 131 0.57 -4.86 -6.11
N ALA A 132 0.11 -5.49 -7.20
CA ALA A 132 0.66 -6.74 -7.69
C ALA A 132 1.94 -6.50 -8.49
N ASN A 133 2.96 -7.34 -8.32
CA ASN A 133 4.14 -7.31 -9.16
C ASN A 133 3.79 -7.60 -10.63
N GLN A 134 4.10 -6.64 -11.50
CA GLN A 134 3.85 -6.76 -12.94
C GLN A 134 5.03 -7.39 -13.70
N ASN A 135 6.05 -7.86 -12.96
CA ASN A 135 7.29 -8.45 -13.46
C ASN A 135 8.03 -7.52 -14.43
N LEU A 136 8.07 -6.23 -14.11
CA LEU A 136 8.80 -5.22 -14.87
C LEU A 136 10.31 -5.38 -14.64
N THR A 137 11.08 -5.12 -15.67
CA THR A 137 12.53 -4.95 -15.59
C THR A 137 12.90 -3.59 -14.99
N GLU A 138 14.13 -3.46 -14.50
CA GLU A 138 14.64 -2.16 -14.02
C GLU A 138 14.56 -1.07 -15.10
N ASN A 139 14.86 -1.41 -16.36
CA ASN A 139 14.74 -0.47 -17.47
C ASN A 139 13.30 0.00 -17.68
N GLU A 140 12.31 -0.90 -17.66
CA GLU A 140 10.91 -0.51 -17.79
C GLU A 140 10.46 0.37 -16.61
N ALA A 141 10.89 0.06 -15.39
CA ALA A 141 10.63 0.91 -14.22
C ALA A 141 11.29 2.29 -14.37
N ARG A 142 12.50 2.37 -14.95
CA ARG A 142 13.19 3.63 -15.25
C ARG A 142 12.44 4.45 -16.29
N LEU A 143 11.89 3.82 -17.34
CA LEU A 143 11.06 4.50 -18.34
C LEU A 143 9.79 5.08 -17.69
N ILE A 144 9.09 4.30 -16.87
CA ILE A 144 7.89 4.77 -16.14
C ILE A 144 8.23 5.95 -15.22
N LEU A 145 9.35 5.87 -14.50
CA LEU A 145 9.83 6.99 -13.68
C LEU A 145 10.05 8.24 -14.53
N GLU A 146 10.65 8.13 -15.72
CA GLU A 146 10.85 9.27 -16.61
C GLU A 146 9.52 9.88 -17.04
N TYR A 147 8.55 9.04 -17.39
CA TYR A 147 7.19 9.50 -17.67
C TYR A 147 6.61 10.28 -16.49
N PHE A 148 6.73 9.80 -15.25
CA PHE A 148 6.22 10.52 -14.08
C PHE A 148 6.88 11.88 -13.85
N ARG A 149 8.14 12.06 -14.25
CA ARG A 149 8.82 13.37 -14.19
C ARG A 149 8.18 14.43 -15.11
N THR A 150 7.46 14.01 -16.16
CA THR A 150 6.70 14.92 -17.05
C THR A 150 5.30 15.29 -16.55
N VAL A 151 4.84 14.69 -15.45
CA VAL A 151 3.47 14.86 -14.94
C VAL A 151 3.51 15.47 -13.54
N PRO A 152 3.68 16.81 -13.40
CA PRO A 152 3.73 17.48 -12.10
C PRO A 152 2.38 17.45 -11.38
N SER A 153 2.37 17.84 -10.10
CA SER A 153 1.12 18.13 -9.40
C SER A 153 0.38 19.30 -10.08
N LYS A 154 -0.95 19.32 -9.95
CA LYS A 154 -1.79 20.42 -10.43
C LYS A 154 -2.03 21.43 -9.31
#